data_AF-A0A261WLH1-F1
#
_entry.id   AF-A0A261WLH1-F1
#
_cell.length_a   1.000
_cell.length_b   1.000
_cell.length_c   1.000
_cell.angle_alpha   90.00
_cell.angle_beta   90.00
_cell.angle_gamma   90.00
#
_symmetry.space_group_name_H-M   'P 1'
#
loop_
_entity.id
_entity.type
_entity.pdbx_description
1 polymer ?
#
loop_
_entity_poly.entity_id
_entity_poly.type
_entity_poly.pdbx_seq_one_letter_code
_entity_poly.pdbx_strand_id
1 'polypeptide(L)'
;MRRYTKASARAQALESKVSIGHYLEAVPLTADERAIVEGDLAKLDGLIRKLDDVPTLDGRTPSQIEAKKTDNLGHSDLSFLVA
;
A
#
# COMPACT_ATOMS: atom_id res chain seq x y z
N MET A 1 16.59 -22.51 4.16
CA MET A 1 15.37 -22.49 3.32
C MET A 1 14.71 -21.12 3.48
N ARG A 2 14.78 -20.24 2.47
CA ARG A 2 14.18 -18.89 2.52
C ARG A 2 12.71 -19.01 2.18
N ARG A 3 11.81 -18.80 3.15
CA ARG A 3 10.36 -18.74 2.90
C ARG A 3 10.07 -17.44 2.15
N TYR A 4 9.74 -17.52 0.86
CA TYR A 4 9.24 -16.37 0.10
C TYR A 4 7.73 -16.30 0.32
N THR A 5 7.27 -15.36 1.13
CA THR A 5 5.85 -15.05 1.25
C THR A 5 5.40 -14.36 -0.03
N LYS A 6 4.37 -14.89 -0.69
CA LYS A 6 3.76 -14.21 -1.83
C LYS A 6 3.20 -12.87 -1.34
N ALA A 7 3.65 -11.77 -1.95
CA ALA A 7 3.09 -10.45 -1.67
C ALA A 7 1.59 -10.45 -2.00
N SER A 8 0.79 -9.76 -1.19
CA SER A 8 -0.63 -9.61 -1.46
C SER A 8 -0.83 -8.77 -2.73
N ALA A 9 -1.98 -8.92 -3.39
CA ALA A 9 -2.31 -8.09 -4.56
C ALA A 9 -2.25 -6.58 -4.23
N ARG A 10 -2.65 -6.19 -3.01
CA ARG A 10 -2.54 -4.81 -2.52
C ARG A 10 -1.09 -4.35 -2.41
N ALA A 11 -0.22 -5.18 -1.83
CA ALA A 11 1.20 -4.87 -1.71
C ALA A 11 1.86 -4.69 -3.09
N GLN A 12 1.55 -5.58 -4.04
CA GLN A 12 2.05 -5.47 -5.41
C GLN A 12 1.56 -4.19 -6.10
N ALA A 13 0.28 -3.82 -5.94
CA ALA A 13 -0.25 -2.58 -6.50
C ALA A 13 0.43 -1.32 -5.91
N LEU A 14 0.71 -1.32 -4.60
CA LEU A 14 1.45 -0.24 -3.93
C LEU A 14 2.89 -0.13 -4.45
N GLU A 15 3.59 -1.25 -4.59
CA GLU A 15 4.95 -1.30 -5.15
C GLU A 15 4.98 -0.78 -6.59
N SER A 16 4.01 -1.18 -7.43
CA SER A 16 3.87 -0.66 -8.79
C SER A 16 3.63 0.86 -8.82
N LYS A 17 2.78 1.39 -7.93
CA LYS A 17 2.52 2.84 -7.85
C LYS A 17 3.78 3.62 -7.52
N VAL A 18 4.56 3.16 -6.53
CA VAL A 18 5.84 3.80 -6.14
C VAL A 18 6.84 3.75 -7.30
N SER A 19 6.96 2.60 -7.96
CA SER A 19 7.86 2.43 -9.12
C SER A 19 7.54 3.40 -10.25
N ILE A 20 6.27 3.54 -10.61
CA ILE A 20 5.82 4.50 -11.64
C ILE A 20 6.11 5.94 -11.21
N GLY A 21 5.87 6.28 -9.94
CA GLY A 21 6.19 7.60 -9.39
C GLY A 21 7.67 7.97 -9.55
N HIS A 22 8.57 7.04 -9.22
CA HIS A 22 10.01 7.26 -9.40
C HIS A 22 10.40 7.39 -10.89
N TYR A 23 9.77 6.63 -11.79
CA TYR A 23 10.02 6.76 -13.23
C TYR A 23 9.62 8.14 -13.76
N LEU A 24 8.52 8.70 -13.26
CA LEU A 24 8.03 10.04 -13.61
C LEU A 24 8.98 11.17 -13.19
N GLU A 25 9.69 11.00 -12.08
CA GLU A 25 10.67 12.01 -11.63
C GLU A 25 11.96 11.98 -12.45
N ALA A 26 12.31 10.83 -13.02
CA ALA A 26 13.56 10.62 -13.74
C ALA A 26 13.49 10.93 -15.24
N VAL A 27 12.30 10.86 -15.87
CA VAL A 27 12.12 11.03 -17.31
C VAL A 27 11.18 12.21 -17.60
N PRO A 28 11.65 13.26 -18.31
CA PRO A 28 10.76 14.34 -18.74
C PRO A 28 9.80 13.80 -19.81
N LEU A 29 8.53 13.70 -19.44
CA LEU A 29 7.45 13.26 -20.34
C LEU A 29 6.84 14.45 -21.09
N THR A 30 6.39 14.18 -22.32
CA THR A 30 5.47 15.07 -23.02
C THR A 30 4.11 15.14 -22.31
N ALA A 31 3.30 16.14 -22.63
CA ALA A 31 1.98 16.30 -22.01
C ALA A 31 1.07 15.07 -22.21
N ASP A 32 1.10 14.48 -23.41
CA ASP A 32 0.29 13.31 -23.75
C ASP A 32 0.74 12.07 -22.97
N GLU A 33 2.05 11.83 -22.90
CA GLU A 33 2.63 10.72 -22.12
C GLU A 33 2.32 10.88 -20.63
N ARG A 34 2.42 12.11 -20.10
CA ARG A 34 2.09 12.40 -18.69
C ARG A 34 0.62 12.11 -18.40
N ALA A 35 -0.29 12.48 -19.30
CA ALA A 35 -1.71 12.20 -19.15
C ALA A 35 -2.02 10.70 -19.12
N ILE A 36 -1.31 9.89 -19.91
CA ILE A 36 -1.43 8.41 -19.88
C ILE A 36 -1.00 7.88 -18.51
N VAL A 37 0.17 8.28 -18.00
CA VAL A 37 0.68 7.78 -16.73
C VAL A 37 -0.19 8.22 -15.56
N GLU A 38 -0.68 9.46 -15.55
CA GLU A 38 -1.64 9.94 -14.54
C GLU A 38 -2.93 9.11 -14.56
N GLY A 39 -3.44 8.76 -15.75
CA GLY A 39 -4.57 7.85 -15.90
C GLY A 39 -4.30 6.46 -15.32
N ASP A 40 -3.10 5.91 -15.51
CA ASP A 40 -2.71 4.62 -14.94
C ASP A 40 -2.53 4.67 -13.42
N LEU A 41 -1.99 5.77 -12.88
CA LEU A 41 -1.94 6.01 -11.43
C LEU A 41 -3.35 6.05 -10.83
N ALA A 42 -4.29 6.72 -11.49
CA ALA A 42 -5.69 6.75 -11.03
C ALA A 42 -6.34 5.34 -11.02
N LYS A 43 -6.02 4.49 -12.00
CA LYS A 43 -6.48 3.09 -12.02
C LYS A 43 -5.88 2.28 -10.87
N LEU A 44 -4.58 2.45 -10.60
CA LEU A 44 -3.93 1.80 -9.46
C LEU A 44 -4.53 2.25 -8.13
N ASP A 45 -4.82 3.54 -7.96
CA ASP A 45 -5.50 4.04 -6.78
C ASP A 45 -6.91 3.44 -6.62
N GLY A 46 -7.66 3.36 -7.71
CA GLY A 46 -8.95 2.67 -7.71
C GLY A 46 -8.84 1.18 -7.35
N LEU A 47 -7.80 0.49 -7.83
CA LEU A 47 -7.54 -0.91 -7.50
C LEU A 47 -7.18 -1.08 -6.01
N ILE A 48 -6.29 -0.25 -5.47
CA ILE A 48 -5.89 -0.30 -4.06
C ILE A 48 -7.11 -0.14 -3.15
N ARG A 49 -7.96 0.86 -3.44
CA ARG A 49 -9.20 1.09 -2.68
C ARG A 49 -10.16 -0.10 -2.73
N LYS A 50 -10.28 -0.76 -3.89
CA LYS A 50 -11.10 -1.97 -4.00
C LYS A 50 -10.53 -3.12 -3.16
N LEU A 51 -9.20 -3.23 -3.10
CA LEU A 51 -8.51 -4.29 -2.37
C LEU A 51 -8.52 -4.07 -0.84
N ASP A 52 -8.73 -2.83 -0.38
CA ASP A 52 -8.85 -2.50 1.05
C ASP A 52 -10.02 -3.22 1.75
N ASP A 53 -11.05 -3.60 0.98
CA ASP A 53 -12.24 -4.31 1.45
C ASP A 53 -12.26 -5.80 1.10
N VAL A 54 -11.24 -6.31 0.39
CA VAL A 54 -11.14 -7.73 0.06
C VAL A 54 -10.58 -8.50 1.25
N PRO A 55 -11.29 -9.51 1.79
CA PRO A 55 -10.78 -10.30 2.90
C PRO A 55 -9.49 -11.05 2.53
N THR A 56 -8.51 -11.04 3.43
CA THR A 56 -7.33 -11.91 3.39
C THR A 56 -7.70 -13.32 3.85
N LEU A 57 -6.74 -14.26 3.78
CA LEU A 57 -6.99 -15.68 4.10
C LEU A 57 -7.50 -15.92 5.54
N ASP A 58 -7.20 -15.01 6.45
CA ASP A 58 -7.68 -15.03 7.84
C ASP A 58 -9.01 -14.27 8.05
N GLY A 59 -9.69 -13.91 6.95
CA GLY A 59 -11.05 -13.34 6.95
C GLY A 59 -11.13 -11.83 7.24
N ARG A 60 -10.01 -11.19 7.62
CA ARG A 60 -9.96 -9.74 7.87
C ARG A 60 -9.66 -8.98 6.59
N THR A 61 -10.12 -7.75 6.45
CA THR A 61 -9.72 -6.89 5.33
C THR A 61 -8.43 -6.12 5.65
N PRO A 62 -7.65 -5.68 4.64
CA PRO A 62 -6.49 -4.82 4.87
C PRO A 62 -6.79 -3.60 5.75
N SER A 63 -7.93 -2.93 5.56
CA SER A 63 -8.36 -1.79 6.40
C SER A 63 -8.52 -2.16 7.87
N GLN A 64 -9.09 -3.34 8.16
CA GLN A 64 -9.26 -3.83 9.54
C GLN A 64 -7.92 -4.18 10.19
N ILE A 65 -6.97 -4.72 9.41
CA ILE A 65 -5.62 -5.04 9.89
C ILE A 65 -4.85 -3.75 10.23
N GLU A 66 -4.96 -2.71 9.40
CA GLU A 66 -4.31 -1.42 9.63
C GLU A 66 -4.91 -0.68 10.84
N ALA A 67 -6.24 -0.64 10.98
CA ALA A 67 -6.90 -0.04 12.15
C ALA A 67 -6.49 -0.70 13.47
N LYS A 68 -6.43 -2.04 13.50
CA LYS A 68 -5.94 -2.75 14.69
C LYS A 68 -4.47 -2.44 15.02
N LYS A 69 -3.64 -2.23 13.99
CA LYS A 69 -2.22 -1.90 14.19
C LYS A 69 -2.08 -0.52 14.86
N THR A 70 -2.89 0.47 14.47
CA THR A 70 -2.87 1.79 15.10
C THR A 70 -3.36 1.74 16.55
N ASP A 71 -4.37 0.94 16.86
CA ASP A 71 -4.87 0.77 18.23
C ASP A 71 -3.83 0.12 19.14
N ASN A 72 -3.13 -0.89 18.62
CA ASN A 72 -2.07 -1.59 19.35
C ASN A 72 -0.88 -0.67 19.68
N LEU A 73 -0.54 0.29 18.82
CA LEU A 73 0.56 1.24 19.04
C LEU A 73 0.18 2.33 20.06
N GLY A 74 -1.11 2.69 20.17
CA GLY A 74 -1.61 3.66 21.15
C GLY A 74 -1.71 3.13 22.59
N HIS A 75 -1.65 1.80 22.79
CA HIS A 75 -1.79 1.18 24.11
C HIS A 75 -0.45 0.74 24.75
N SER A 76 0.66 0.82 24.01
CA SER A 76 1.96 0.26 24.43
C SER A 76 2.99 1.26 24.96
N ASP A 77 2.67 2.55 25.10
CA ASP A 77 3.67 3.60 25.41
C ASP A 77 3.57 4.27 26.80
N LEU A 78 2.88 3.66 27.77
CA LEU A 78 2.89 4.14 29.17
C LEU A 78 3.58 3.21 30.18
N SER A 79 4.12 2.07 29.76
CA SER A 79 4.63 1.05 30.70
C SER A 79 6.14 1.05 30.92
N PHE A 80 6.91 1.98 30.33
CA PHE A 80 8.38 1.96 30.40
C PHE A 80 9.04 3.16 31.10
N LEU A 81 8.28 4.05 31.74
CA LEU A 81 8.84 5.21 32.44
C LEU A 81 8.43 5.30 33.93
N VAL A 82 8.47 4.19 34.65
CA VAL A 82 8.62 4.18 36.12
C VAL A 82 9.46 2.96 36.50
N ALA A 83 10.77 3.17 36.64
CA ALA A 83 11.68 2.31 37.40
C ALA A 83 12.87 3.16 37.86
#